data_AF-A0A2M9LB84-F1
#
_entry.id   AF-A0A2M9LB84-F1
#
_cell.length_a   1.000
_cell.length_b   1.000
_cell.length_c   1.000
_cell.angle_alpha   90.00
_cell.angle_beta   90.00
_cell.angle_gamma   90.00
#
_symmetry.space_group_name_H-M   'P 1'
#
loop_
_entity.id
_entity.type
_entity.pdbx_description
1 polymer ?
#
loop_
_entity_poly.entity_id
_entity_poly.type
_entity_poly.pdbx_seq_one_letter_code
_entity_poly.pdbx_strand_id
1 'polypeptide(L)'
;MSDVVIRRAKPDDAPALAAMRWQFKVEEGSDEVPQEEGEFVAECEGWLRARMTGPWRVWLAEVGGRPCGHVFVCLVEKVPSPYPDSEALGYVTNFYV
;
A
#
# COMPACT_ATOMS: atom_id res chain seq x y z
N MET A 1 -11.55 20.65 14.13
CA MET A 1 -10.44 19.91 13.49
C MET A 1 -11.05 18.65 12.93
N SER A 2 -10.83 18.35 11.66
CA SER A 2 -11.26 17.07 11.08
C SER A 2 -10.50 15.96 11.80
N ASP A 3 -11.20 14.95 12.29
CA ASP A 3 -10.59 13.84 13.03
C ASP A 3 -9.75 12.98 12.06
N VAL A 4 -8.44 12.89 12.35
CA VAL A 4 -7.47 12.13 11.55
C VAL A 4 -7.23 10.80 12.24
N VAL A 5 -7.48 9.70 11.54
CA VAL A 5 -7.26 8.35 12.06
C VAL A 5 -6.24 7.63 11.18
N ILE A 6 -5.22 7.06 11.80
CA ILE A 6 -4.27 6.16 11.14
C ILE A 6 -4.46 4.77 11.73
N ARG A 7 -4.74 3.78 10.89
CA ARG A 7 -5.04 2.41 11.32
C ARG A 7 -4.43 1.37 10.39
N ARG A 8 -4.32 0.13 10.90
CA ARG A 8 -4.04 -1.03 10.05
C ARG A 8 -5.17 -1.18 9.03
N ALA A 9 -4.79 -1.35 7.77
CA ALA A 9 -5.75 -1.68 6.73
C ALA A 9 -6.30 -3.10 6.93
N LYS A 10 -7.56 -3.28 6.56
CA LYS A 10 -8.33 -4.52 6.54
C LYS A 10 -8.56 -4.93 5.08
N PRO A 11 -8.93 -6.19 4.82
CA PRO A 11 -9.29 -6.64 3.47
C PRO A 11 -10.32 -5.73 2.78
N ASP A 12 -11.27 -5.19 3.53
CA ASP A 12 -12.33 -4.31 2.99
C ASP A 12 -11.83 -2.94 2.53
N ASP A 13 -10.61 -2.55 2.92
CA ASP A 13 -9.97 -1.32 2.45
C ASP A 13 -9.31 -1.50 1.07
N ALA A 14 -9.22 -2.73 0.55
CA ALA A 14 -8.52 -3.03 -0.69
C ALA A 14 -8.97 -2.20 -1.90
N PRO A 15 -10.27 -1.92 -2.11
CA PRO A 15 -10.70 -1.04 -3.21
C PRO A 15 -10.13 0.38 -3.09
N ALA A 16 -10.18 0.98 -1.90
CA ALA A 16 -9.66 2.33 -1.67
C ALA A 16 -8.12 2.38 -1.79
N LEU A 17 -7.43 1.34 -1.32
CA LEU A 17 -5.98 1.22 -1.45
C LEU A 17 -5.54 1.08 -2.92
N ALA A 18 -6.28 0.29 -3.72
CA ALA A 18 -6.01 0.11 -5.15
C ALA A 18 -6.23 1.42 -5.94
N ALA A 19 -7.32 2.13 -5.66
CA ALA A 19 -7.59 3.43 -6.28
C ALA A 19 -6.51 4.47 -5.96
N MET A 20 -6.10 4.59 -4.68
CA MET A 20 -5.00 5.50 -4.32
C MET A 20 -3.66 5.09 -4.94
N ARG A 21 -3.42 3.77 -5.10
CA ARG A 21 -2.19 3.30 -5.76
C ARG A 21 -2.18 3.71 -7.23
N TRP A 22 -3.31 3.61 -7.91
CA TRP A 22 -3.47 4.10 -9.27
C TRP A 22 -3.15 5.60 -9.33
N GLN A 23 -3.82 6.42 -8.51
CA GLN A 23 -3.60 7.87 -8.44
C GLN A 23 -2.12 8.21 -8.23
N PHE A 24 -1.48 7.57 -7.24
CA PHE A 24 -0.05 7.76 -6.99
C PHE A 24 0.81 7.48 -8.22
N LYS A 25 0.51 6.43 -8.99
CA LYS A 25 1.27 6.09 -10.20
C LYS A 25 1.00 7.03 -11.37
N VAL A 26 -0.22 7.50 -11.52
CA VAL A 26 -0.59 8.51 -12.53
C VAL A 26 0.13 9.83 -12.23
N GLU A 27 0.15 10.26 -10.98
CA GLU A 27 0.80 11.51 -10.57
C GLU A 27 2.34 11.46 -10.65
N GLU A 28 2.96 10.29 -10.38
CA GLU A 28 4.41 10.10 -10.50
C GLU A 28 4.85 9.86 -11.96
N GLY A 29 3.95 9.38 -12.81
CA GLY A 29 4.23 8.95 -14.18
C GLY A 29 4.27 10.07 -15.22
N SER A 30 4.64 9.71 -16.44
CA SER A 30 4.45 10.53 -17.65
C SER A 30 3.01 10.41 -18.18
N ASP A 31 2.64 11.28 -19.13
CA ASP A 31 1.26 11.44 -19.64
C ASP A 31 0.57 10.15 -20.15
N GLU A 32 1.31 9.11 -20.55
CA GLU A 32 0.72 7.87 -21.06
C GLU A 32 0.77 6.75 -20.01
N VAL A 33 -0.42 6.39 -19.50
CA VAL A 33 -0.59 5.23 -18.61
C VAL A 33 -1.08 4.06 -19.46
N PRO A 34 -0.32 2.95 -19.55
CA PRO A 34 -0.55 1.91 -20.56
C PRO A 34 -1.71 0.96 -20.25
N GLN A 35 -2.36 1.09 -19.10
CA GLN A 35 -3.45 0.23 -18.64
C GLN A 35 -4.68 1.09 -18.31
N GLU A 36 -5.88 0.56 -18.45
CA GLU A 36 -7.11 1.25 -18.00
C GLU A 36 -7.23 1.21 -16.46
N GLU A 37 -7.71 2.29 -15.86
CA GLU A 37 -7.82 2.41 -14.39
C GLU A 37 -8.60 1.24 -13.77
N GLY A 38 -9.77 0.93 -14.34
CA GLY A 38 -10.63 -0.12 -13.82
C GLY A 38 -9.98 -1.51 -13.83
N GLU A 39 -9.19 -1.80 -14.86
CA GLU A 39 -8.45 -3.07 -14.98
C GLU A 39 -7.35 -3.15 -13.91
N PHE A 40 -6.57 -2.08 -13.76
CA PHE A 40 -5.53 -2.01 -12.74
C PHE A 40 -6.11 -2.13 -11.33
N VAL A 41 -7.18 -1.39 -11.03
CA VAL A 41 -7.81 -1.38 -9.71
C VAL A 41 -8.33 -2.78 -9.34
N ALA A 42 -8.98 -3.48 -10.26
CA ALA A 42 -9.47 -4.84 -10.02
C ALA A 42 -8.32 -5.83 -9.76
N GLU A 43 -7.25 -5.78 -10.56
CA GLU A 43 -6.06 -6.61 -10.35
C GLU A 43 -5.38 -6.32 -9.00
N CYS A 44 -5.20 -5.04 -8.71
CA CYS A 44 -4.54 -4.57 -7.49
C CYS A 44 -5.36 -4.95 -6.24
N GLU A 45 -6.69 -4.85 -6.30
CA GLU A 45 -7.57 -5.28 -5.21
C GLU A 45 -7.40 -6.77 -4.90
N GLY A 46 -7.43 -7.62 -5.93
CA GLY A 46 -7.21 -9.06 -5.77
C GLY A 46 -5.83 -9.38 -5.18
N TRP A 47 -4.79 -8.68 -5.65
CA TRP A 47 -3.43 -8.79 -5.14
C TRP A 47 -3.34 -8.41 -3.65
N LEU A 48 -3.97 -7.29 -3.27
CA LEU A 48 -4.01 -6.74 -1.92
C LEU A 48 -4.68 -7.69 -0.94
N ARG A 49 -5.89 -8.17 -1.27
CA ARG A 49 -6.64 -9.10 -0.42
C ARG A 49 -5.85 -10.37 -0.12
N ALA A 50 -5.14 -10.89 -1.11
CA ALA A 50 -4.32 -12.09 -0.95
C ALA A 50 -3.06 -11.88 -0.08
N ARG A 51 -2.48 -10.67 -0.07
CA ARG A 51 -1.14 -10.42 0.51
C ARG A 51 -1.17 -9.70 1.84
N MET A 52 -2.25 -9.00 2.16
CA MET A 52 -2.45 -8.40 3.49
C MET A 52 -2.61 -9.45 4.61
N THR A 53 -2.85 -10.71 4.27
CA THR A 53 -2.81 -11.85 5.21
C THR A 53 -1.39 -12.38 5.46
N GLY A 54 -0.41 -11.97 4.64
CA GLY A 54 0.95 -12.47 4.65
C GLY A 54 1.97 -11.46 5.20
N PRO A 55 3.14 -11.28 4.55
CA PRO A 55 4.23 -10.45 5.08
C PRO A 55 3.96 -8.95 4.97
N TRP A 56 2.94 -8.54 4.20
CA TRP A 56 2.61 -7.14 4.02
C TRP A 56 1.93 -6.54 5.24
N ARG A 57 2.33 -5.32 5.55
CA ARG A 57 1.76 -4.46 6.56
C ARG A 57 1.38 -3.14 5.88
N VAL A 58 0.08 -2.97 5.65
CA VAL A 58 -0.51 -1.74 5.09
C VAL A 58 -1.21 -0.90 6.16
N TRP A 59 -0.96 0.41 6.19
CA TRP A 59 -1.68 1.38 6.99
C TRP A 59 -2.48 2.31 6.11
N LEU A 60 -3.62 2.75 6.62
CA LEU A 60 -4.54 3.68 5.98
C LEU A 60 -4.72 4.90 6.88
N ALA A 61 -4.66 6.08 6.26
CA ALA A 61 -5.04 7.34 6.88
C ALA A 61 -6.45 7.73 6.42
N GLU A 62 -7.25 8.24 7.35
CA GLU A 62 -8.62 8.68 7.10
C GLU A 62 -8.86 10.07 7.70
N VAL A 63 -9.64 10.89 6.98
CA VAL A 63 -10.15 12.19 7.48
C VAL A 63 -11.67 12.15 7.45
N GLY A 64 -12.30 12.17 8.62
CA GLY A 64 -13.76 12.05 8.72
C GLY A 64 -14.29 10.74 8.13
N GLY A 65 -13.56 9.64 8.34
CA GLY A 65 -13.90 8.30 7.83
C GLY A 65 -13.66 8.08 6.34
N ARG A 66 -13.07 9.04 5.63
CA ARG A 66 -12.70 8.91 4.22
C ARG A 66 -11.21 8.60 4.08
N PRO A 67 -10.83 7.52 3.38
CA PRO A 67 -9.44 7.23 3.03
C PRO A 67 -8.79 8.41 2.33
N CYS A 68 -7.59 8.80 2.78
CA CYS A 68 -6.85 9.93 2.23
C CYS A 68 -5.34 9.69 2.22
N GLY A 69 -4.89 8.44 2.40
CA GLY A 69 -3.48 8.11 2.31
C GLY A 69 -3.18 6.70 2.79
N HIS A 70 -2.02 6.22 2.40
CA HIS A 70 -1.55 4.89 2.80
C HIS A 70 -0.03 4.79 2.87
N VAL A 71 0.44 3.73 3.52
CA VAL A 71 1.84 3.28 3.46
C VAL A 71 1.89 1.76 3.57
N PHE A 72 2.78 1.16 2.78
CA PHE A 72 2.96 -0.28 2.71
C PHE A 72 4.36 -0.62 3.18
N VAL A 73 4.47 -1.67 3.99
CA VAL A 73 5.75 -2.26 4.40
C VAL A 73 5.69 -3.76 4.20
N CYS A 74 6.68 -4.34 3.54
CA CYS A 74 6.88 -5.78 3.50
C CYS A 74 8.16 -6.14 4.24
N LEU A 75 8.11 -7.17 5.10
CA LEU A 75 9.32 -7.76 5.66
C LEU A 75 9.91 -8.74 4.64
N VAL A 76 11.08 -8.40 4.10
CA VAL A 76 11.79 -9.19 3.09
C VAL A 76 12.97 -9.89 3.72
N GLU A 77 13.10 -11.19 3.50
CA GLU A 77 14.24 -11.98 3.95
C GLU A 77 15.54 -11.44 3.34
N LYS A 78 16.57 -11.31 4.18
CA LYS A 78 17.89 -10.83 3.76
C LYS A 78 18.91 -11.96 3.79
N VAL A 79 19.91 -11.90 2.91
CA VAL A 79 21.13 -12.75 3.01
C VAL A 79 21.72 -12.61 4.42
N PRO A 80 22.14 -13.72 5.06
CA PRO A 80 22.72 -13.69 6.40
C PRO A 80 23.86 -12.68 6.55
N SER A 81 23.87 -12.01 7.70
CA SER A 81 24.88 -11.05 8.11
C SER A 81 25.71 -11.62 9.25
N PRO A 82 27.02 -11.33 9.35
CA PRO A 82 27.79 -11.66 10.54
C PRO A 82 27.40 -10.79 11.75
N TYR A 83 26.58 -9.75 11.55
CA TYR A 83 26.07 -8.87 12.61
C TYR A 83 24.69 -9.33 13.10
N PRO A 84 24.41 -9.25 14.43
CA PRO A 84 23.12 -9.63 15.01
C PRO A 84 21.97 -8.74 14.51
N ASP A 85 20.73 -9.21 14.71
CA ASP A 85 19.47 -8.49 14.42
C ASP A 85 19.35 -8.02 12.97
N SER A 86 19.76 -8.88 12.05
CA SER A 86 19.89 -8.55 10.63
C SER A 86 19.20 -9.56 9.72
N GLU A 87 18.11 -10.18 10.18
CA GLU A 87 17.41 -11.24 9.43
C GLU A 87 16.53 -10.72 8.29
N ALA A 88 16.08 -9.45 8.35
CA ALA A 88 15.13 -8.92 7.38
C ALA A 88 15.35 -7.44 7.04
N LEU A 89 14.80 -7.04 5.89
CA LEU A 89 14.67 -5.64 5.45
C LEU A 89 13.20 -5.24 5.44
N GLY A 90 12.91 -4.01 5.87
CA GLY A 90 11.60 -3.39 5.67
C GLY A 90 11.54 -2.71 4.30
N TYR A 91 10.88 -3.34 3.32
CA TYR A 91 10.59 -2.71 2.05
C TYR A 91 9.37 -1.78 2.20
N VAL A 92 9.64 -0.49 2.41
CA VAL A 92 8.60 0.55 2.48
C VAL A 92 8.29 1.04 1.07
N THR A 93 7.01 1.10 0.72
CA THR A 93 6.54 1.54 -0.61
C THR A 93 5.13 2.11 -0.52
N ASN A 94 4.63 2.66 -1.64
CA ASN A 94 3.28 3.24 -1.74
C ASN A 94 2.99 4.19 -0.58
N PHE A 95 3.85 5.17 -0.37
CA PHE A 95 3.63 6.24 0.61
C PHE A 95 2.96 7.40 -0.11
N TYR A 96 1.67 7.59 0.11
CA TYR A 96 0.84 8.54 -0.64
C TYR A 96 -0.24 9.13 0.25
N VAL A 97 -0.53 10.43 0.08
CA VAL A 97 -1.53 11.24 0.81
C VAL A 97 -2.11 12.28 -0.13
#